data_AF-A0A535UKR1-F1
#
_entry.id   AF-A0A535UKR1-F1
#
_cell.length_a   1.000
_cell.length_b   1.000
_cell.length_c   1.000
_cell.angle_alpha   90.00
_cell.angle_beta   90.00
_cell.angle_gamma   90.00
#
_symmetry.space_group_name_H-M   'P 1'
#
loop_
_entity.id
_entity.type
_entity.pdbx_description
1 polymer ?
#
loop_
_entity_poly.entity_id
_entity_poly.type
_entity_poly.pdbx_seq_one_letter_code
_entity_poly.pdbx_strand_id
1 'polypeptide(L)'
;MPGSADPRSPSPGFGRVSGEHAQTFISIIKVLHSEPTAAAYGRLLKKTLEPDDYMLLAHLFEEISVLALHHLIPEALLFDAFAFDLYWDELREDVMALRAQTGNDKFCENFEIAAERARAYRTDRPPKLRWIRRGGEDAPPDPPGGLGVRPPGPRPHGAPARPRSEPVGHKDS
;
A
#
# COMPACT_ATOMS: atom_id res chain seq x y z
N MET A 1 -13.95 53.27 -6.37
CA MET A 1 -12.89 52.33 -5.96
C MET A 1 -13.50 50.93 -5.86
N PRO A 2 -13.38 50.07 -6.89
CA PRO A 2 -13.81 48.68 -6.78
C PRO A 2 -12.70 47.87 -6.08
N GLY A 3 -13.09 47.16 -5.02
CA GLY A 3 -12.18 46.36 -4.20
C GLY A 3 -11.55 45.20 -4.97
N SER A 4 -10.24 45.05 -4.77
CA SER A 4 -9.41 43.94 -5.23
C SER A 4 -10.00 42.60 -4.79
N ALA A 5 -10.45 41.79 -5.76
CA ALA A 5 -10.75 40.38 -5.52
C ALA A 5 -9.42 39.65 -5.32
N ASP A 6 -9.14 39.28 -4.08
CA ASP A 6 -8.01 38.45 -3.70
C ASP A 6 -8.19 37.04 -4.31
N PRO A 7 -7.32 36.57 -5.23
CA PRO A 7 -7.44 35.25 -5.82
C PRO A 7 -6.91 34.25 -4.80
N ARG A 8 -7.74 33.93 -3.80
CA ARG A 8 -7.46 32.80 -2.90
C ARG A 8 -7.31 31.57 -3.78
N SER A 9 -6.07 31.13 -3.96
CA SER A 9 -5.74 29.84 -4.57
C SER A 9 -6.69 28.80 -3.98
N PRO A 10 -7.42 28.02 -4.80
CA PRO A 10 -8.39 27.07 -4.28
C PRO A 10 -7.65 26.16 -3.29
N SER A 11 -8.18 26.07 -2.07
CA SER A 11 -7.68 25.14 -1.06
C SER A 11 -7.50 23.76 -1.71
N PRO A 12 -6.40 23.03 -1.47
CA PRO A 12 -6.21 21.70 -2.04
C PRO A 12 -7.43 20.85 -1.68
N GLY A 13 -8.27 20.57 -2.67
CA GLY A 13 -9.45 19.74 -2.48
C GLY A 13 -8.98 18.33 -2.17
N PHE A 14 -9.08 17.91 -0.90
CA PHE A 14 -8.91 16.51 -0.55
C PHE A 14 -10.03 15.71 -1.22
N GLY A 15 -9.70 15.09 -2.37
CA GLY A 15 -10.40 13.97 -3.01
C GLY A 15 -11.83 14.20 -3.51
N ARG A 16 -12.12 13.78 -4.74
CA ARG A 16 -13.48 13.60 -5.29
C ARG A 16 -14.08 12.22 -4.93
N VAL A 17 -13.49 11.53 -3.95
CA VAL A 17 -13.82 10.14 -3.61
C VAL A 17 -15.06 10.12 -2.71
N SER A 18 -16.13 9.47 -3.16
CA SER A 18 -17.36 9.26 -2.38
C SER A 18 -17.18 8.15 -1.33
N GLY A 19 -18.08 8.12 -0.34
CA GLY A 19 -18.10 7.03 0.66
C GLY A 19 -18.35 5.63 0.06
N GLU A 20 -18.95 5.54 -1.12
CA GLU A 20 -19.17 4.28 -1.83
C GLU A 20 -17.85 3.65 -2.26
N HIS A 21 -16.93 4.44 -2.81
CA HIS A 21 -15.60 3.94 -3.18
C HIS A 21 -14.78 3.48 -1.97
N ALA A 22 -15.03 4.05 -0.79
CA ALA A 22 -14.38 3.61 0.44
C ALA A 22 -14.78 2.18 0.82
N GLN A 23 -16.03 1.76 0.58
CA GLN A 23 -16.47 0.39 0.87
C GLN A 23 -15.82 -0.63 -0.06
N THR A 24 -15.72 -0.32 -1.35
CA THR A 24 -14.99 -1.13 -2.33
C THR A 24 -13.53 -1.26 -1.92
N PHE A 25 -12.88 -0.14 -1.59
CA PHE A 25 -11.49 -0.13 -1.13
C PHE A 25 -11.29 -0.96 0.15
N ILE A 26 -12.13 -0.79 1.17
CA ILE A 26 -12.07 -1.57 2.41
C ILE A 26 -12.21 -3.06 2.12
N SER A 27 -13.07 -3.45 1.18
CA SER A 27 -13.26 -4.84 0.80
C SER A 27 -12.01 -5.42 0.13
N ILE A 28 -11.36 -4.67 -0.77
CA ILE A 28 -10.08 -5.06 -1.38
C ILE A 28 -9.01 -5.27 -0.29
N ILE A 29 -8.89 -4.32 0.64
CA ILE A 29 -7.92 -4.41 1.74
C ILE A 29 -8.20 -5.63 2.63
N LYS A 30 -9.46 -5.94 2.92
CA LYS A 30 -9.81 -7.14 3.69
C LYS A 30 -9.37 -8.43 2.98
N VAL A 31 -9.58 -8.54 1.68
CA VAL A 31 -9.15 -9.72 0.90
C VAL A 31 -7.63 -9.85 0.93
N LEU A 32 -6.90 -8.76 0.68
CA LEU A 32 -5.43 -8.75 0.69
C LEU A 32 -4.83 -9.13 2.04
N HIS A 33 -5.47 -8.74 3.14
CA HIS A 33 -4.99 -8.99 4.49
C HIS A 33 -5.67 -10.19 5.18
N SER A 34 -6.38 -11.02 4.42
CA SER A 34 -6.92 -12.29 4.89
C SER A 34 -6.19 -13.46 4.23
N GLU A 35 -6.11 -14.59 4.93
CA GLU A 35 -5.60 -15.82 4.33
C GLU A 35 -6.53 -16.31 3.21
N PRO A 36 -5.99 -16.88 2.10
CA PRO A 36 -4.57 -17.24 1.89
C PRO A 36 -3.67 -16.11 1.36
N THR A 37 -4.25 -14.94 1.04
CA THR A 37 -3.57 -13.85 0.32
C THR A 37 -2.56 -13.10 1.19
N ALA A 38 -2.85 -12.98 2.49
CA ALA A 38 -2.07 -12.16 3.42
C ALA A 38 -0.58 -12.54 3.45
N ALA A 39 -0.28 -13.84 3.47
CA ALA A 39 1.09 -14.33 3.48
C ALA A 39 1.83 -13.99 2.17
N ALA A 40 1.22 -14.29 1.02
CA ALA A 40 1.76 -14.01 -0.30
C ALA A 40 1.99 -12.51 -0.51
N TYR A 41 1.01 -11.67 -0.16
CA TYR A 41 1.13 -10.22 -0.26
C TYR A 41 2.23 -9.68 0.68
N GLY A 42 2.33 -10.24 1.89
CA GLY A 42 3.42 -9.90 2.82
C GLY A 42 4.81 -10.25 2.27
N ARG A 43 4.94 -11.38 1.54
CA ARG A 43 6.17 -11.78 0.86
C ARG A 43 6.48 -10.92 -0.36
N LEU A 44 5.47 -10.51 -1.14
CA LEU A 44 5.62 -9.54 -2.23
C LEU A 44 6.27 -8.24 -1.73
N LEU A 45 5.73 -7.66 -0.66
CA LEU A 45 6.24 -6.41 -0.08
C LEU A 45 7.67 -6.52 0.46
N LYS A 46 8.12 -7.75 0.79
CA LYS A 46 9.47 -8.03 1.27
C LYS A 46 10.41 -8.53 0.17
N LYS A 47 9.92 -8.75 -1.05
CA LYS A 47 10.65 -9.37 -2.16
C LYS A 47 11.19 -10.76 -1.83
N THR A 48 10.35 -11.57 -1.19
CA THR A 48 10.68 -12.95 -0.79
C THR A 48 9.57 -13.92 -1.25
N LEU A 49 9.11 -13.78 -2.49
CA LEU A 49 8.04 -14.59 -3.06
C LEU A 49 8.44 -16.07 -3.16
N GLU A 50 7.48 -16.95 -2.88
CA GLU A 50 7.55 -18.39 -3.11
C GLU A 50 6.84 -18.74 -4.43
N PRO A 51 7.16 -19.88 -5.08
CA PRO A 51 6.59 -20.24 -6.38
C PRO A 51 5.06 -20.18 -6.47
N ASP A 52 4.37 -20.58 -5.40
CA ASP A 52 2.90 -20.60 -5.35
C ASP A 52 2.29 -19.20 -5.22
N ASP A 53 3.07 -18.20 -4.79
CA ASP A 53 2.58 -16.82 -4.62
C ASP A 53 2.32 -16.13 -5.96
N TYR A 54 3.15 -16.40 -6.97
CA TYR A 54 3.14 -15.65 -8.22
C TYR A 54 1.79 -15.76 -8.92
N MET A 55 1.26 -16.97 -9.03
CA MET A 55 -0.03 -17.22 -9.69
C MET A 55 -1.21 -16.62 -8.91
N LEU A 56 -1.17 -16.73 -7.58
CA LEU A 56 -2.20 -16.18 -6.71
C LEU A 56 -2.24 -14.65 -6.81
N LEU A 57 -1.08 -14.01 -6.72
CA LEU A 57 -0.96 -12.55 -6.75
C LEU A 57 -1.28 -11.99 -8.13
N ALA A 58 -0.83 -12.63 -9.21
CA ALA A 58 -1.13 -12.19 -10.57
C ALA A 58 -2.65 -12.18 -10.84
N HIS A 59 -3.36 -13.26 -10.46
CA HIS A 59 -4.82 -13.31 -10.57
C HIS A 59 -5.51 -12.28 -9.68
N LEU A 60 -5.06 -12.10 -8.45
CA LEU A 60 -5.66 -11.12 -7.55
C LEU A 60 -5.53 -9.70 -8.10
N PHE A 61 -4.35 -9.33 -8.60
CA PHE A 61 -4.15 -8.00 -9.17
C PHE A 61 -4.88 -7.82 -10.49
N GLU A 62 -5.04 -8.87 -11.29
CA GLU A 62 -5.93 -8.88 -12.46
C GLU A 62 -7.36 -8.50 -12.06
N GLU A 63 -7.93 -9.16 -11.06
CA GLU A 63 -9.29 -8.90 -10.59
C GLU A 63 -9.46 -7.49 -10.01
N ILE A 64 -8.48 -7.02 -9.22
CA ILE A 64 -8.52 -5.65 -8.68
C ILE A 64 -8.42 -4.62 -9.81
N SER A 65 -7.62 -4.90 -10.85
CA SER A 65 -7.42 -3.99 -11.99
C SER A 65 -8.70 -3.75 -12.76
N VAL A 66 -9.56 -4.78 -12.92
CA VAL A 66 -10.89 -4.65 -13.52
C VAL A 66 -11.70 -3.52 -12.84
N LEU A 67 -11.63 -3.41 -11.51
CA LEU A 67 -12.39 -2.39 -10.77
C LEU A 67 -11.98 -0.96 -11.16
N ALA A 68 -10.68 -0.73 -11.41
CA ALA A 68 -10.19 0.58 -11.85
C ALA A 68 -10.51 0.83 -13.33
N LEU A 69 -10.27 -0.16 -14.20
CA LEU A 69 -10.48 -0.02 -15.64
C LEU A 69 -11.96 0.18 -16.00
N HIS A 70 -12.87 -0.34 -15.19
CA HIS A 70 -14.32 -0.12 -15.32
C HIS A 70 -14.87 1.02 -14.47
N HIS A 71 -14.01 1.87 -13.88
CA HIS A 71 -14.39 3.03 -13.10
C HIS A 71 -15.26 2.74 -11.85
N LEU A 72 -15.17 1.53 -11.29
CA LEU A 72 -15.85 1.13 -10.05
C LEU A 72 -15.10 1.62 -8.80
N ILE A 73 -13.79 1.82 -8.93
CA ILE A 73 -12.95 2.50 -7.95
C ILE A 73 -12.11 3.58 -8.66
N PRO A 74 -11.95 4.79 -8.08
CA PRO A 74 -11.10 5.81 -8.67
C PRO A 74 -9.65 5.33 -8.76
N GLU A 75 -9.04 5.47 -9.93
CA GLU A 75 -7.63 5.14 -10.17
C GLU A 75 -6.70 5.82 -9.14
N ALA A 76 -6.97 7.08 -8.79
CA ALA A 76 -6.18 7.80 -7.79
C ALA A 76 -6.20 7.13 -6.41
N LEU A 77 -7.36 6.61 -5.97
CA LEU A 77 -7.45 5.89 -4.69
C LEU A 77 -6.68 4.58 -4.75
N LEU A 78 -6.78 3.86 -5.87
CA LEU A 78 -6.12 2.57 -6.05
C LEU A 78 -4.60 2.73 -6.18
N PHE A 79 -4.12 3.63 -7.04
CA PHE A 79 -2.69 3.81 -7.32
C PHE A 79 -1.91 4.53 -6.22
N ASP A 80 -2.58 5.33 -5.39
CA ASP A 80 -1.98 5.85 -4.15
C ASP A 80 -1.81 4.74 -3.09
N ALA A 81 -2.69 3.75 -3.08
CA ALA A 81 -2.65 2.65 -2.11
C ALA A 81 -1.75 1.48 -2.54
N PHE A 82 -1.63 1.24 -3.84
CA PHE A 82 -0.98 0.06 -4.41
C PHE A 82 0.08 0.42 -5.44
N ALA A 83 1.25 -0.21 -5.35
CA ALA A 83 2.34 -0.07 -6.31
C ALA A 83 2.18 -1.02 -7.51
N PHE A 84 1.06 -0.92 -8.25
CA PHE A 84 0.72 -1.80 -9.38
C PHE A 84 1.83 -1.95 -10.43
N ASP A 85 2.55 -0.88 -10.73
CA ASP A 85 3.72 -0.88 -11.61
C ASP A 85 4.84 -1.78 -11.06
N LEU A 86 5.20 -1.61 -9.79
CA LEU A 86 6.24 -2.40 -9.14
C LEU A 86 5.82 -3.86 -8.94
N TYR A 87 4.54 -4.10 -8.64
CA TYR A 87 3.99 -5.44 -8.48
C TYR A 87 3.98 -6.18 -9.81
N TRP A 88 3.62 -5.50 -10.90
CA TRP A 88 3.72 -6.06 -12.24
C TRP A 88 5.17 -6.36 -12.62
N ASP A 89 6.09 -5.43 -12.38
CA ASP A 89 7.50 -5.63 -12.70
C ASP A 89 8.11 -6.86 -11.97
N GLU A 90 7.61 -7.17 -10.76
CA GLU A 90 7.99 -8.38 -10.00
C GLU A 90 7.37 -9.67 -10.56
N LEU A 91 6.14 -9.62 -11.08
CA LEU A 91 5.37 -10.80 -11.50
C LEU A 91 5.38 -11.06 -13.02
N ARG A 92 5.81 -10.09 -13.83
CA ARG A 92 5.60 -10.09 -15.29
C ARG A 92 6.27 -11.25 -16.01
N GLU A 93 7.46 -11.67 -15.59
CA GLU A 93 8.20 -12.72 -16.29
C GLU A 93 7.46 -14.07 -16.20
N ASP A 94 6.92 -14.41 -15.02
CA ASP A 94 6.10 -15.62 -14.84
C ASP A 94 4.78 -15.55 -15.60
N VAL A 95 4.14 -14.37 -15.62
CA VAL A 95 2.92 -14.14 -16.40
C VAL A 95 3.20 -14.34 -17.90
N MET A 96 4.27 -13.75 -18.43
CA MET A 96 4.64 -13.89 -19.85
C MET A 96 5.02 -15.33 -20.21
N ALA A 97 5.75 -16.01 -19.33
CA ALA A 97 6.08 -17.43 -19.52
C ALA A 97 4.80 -18.28 -19.58
N LEU A 98 3.81 -18.01 -18.72
CA LEU A 98 2.54 -18.72 -18.73
C LEU A 98 1.72 -18.44 -20.00
N ARG A 99 1.67 -17.18 -20.47
CA ARG A 99 1.03 -16.82 -21.74
C ARG A 99 1.60 -17.66 -22.89
N ALA A 100 2.94 -17.72 -22.98
CA ALA A 100 3.63 -18.49 -24.01
C ALA A 100 3.36 -20.00 -23.90
N GLN A 101 3.31 -20.56 -22.68
CA GLN A 101 3.05 -21.99 -22.47
C GLN A 101 1.60 -22.38 -22.79
N THR A 102 0.64 -21.52 -22.46
CA THR A 102 -0.79 -21.82 -22.58
C THR A 102 -1.41 -21.34 -23.89
N GLY A 103 -0.75 -20.43 -24.59
CA GLY A 103 -1.32 -19.72 -25.75
C GLY A 103 -2.42 -18.72 -25.37
N ASN A 104 -2.54 -18.36 -24.08
CA ASN A 104 -3.53 -17.40 -23.60
C ASN A 104 -2.91 -16.00 -23.45
N ASP A 105 -2.82 -15.26 -24.56
CA ASP A 105 -2.20 -13.92 -24.59
C ASP A 105 -2.89 -12.90 -23.68
N LYS A 106 -4.15 -13.15 -23.28
CA LYS A 106 -4.94 -12.24 -22.43
C LYS A 106 -4.75 -12.48 -20.94
N PHE A 107 -3.98 -13.48 -20.56
CA PHE A 107 -3.78 -13.81 -19.15
C PHE A 107 -3.17 -12.62 -18.40
N CYS A 108 -3.86 -12.09 -17.38
CA CYS A 108 -3.45 -10.89 -16.63
C CYS A 108 -3.32 -9.59 -17.47
N GLU A 109 -4.07 -9.46 -18.57
CA GLU A 109 -4.06 -8.26 -19.43
C GLU A 109 -4.53 -7.00 -18.69
N ASN A 110 -5.54 -7.09 -17.82
CA ASN A 110 -6.00 -5.92 -17.07
C ASN A 110 -4.96 -5.45 -16.05
N PHE A 111 -4.25 -6.39 -15.42
CA PHE A 111 -3.14 -6.07 -14.51
C PHE A 111 -2.02 -5.33 -15.23
N GLU A 112 -1.64 -5.79 -16.42
CA GLU A 112 -0.65 -5.12 -17.27
C GLU A 112 -1.07 -3.68 -17.60
N ILE A 113 -2.31 -3.48 -18.07
CA ILE A 113 -2.85 -2.15 -18.39
C ILE A 113 -2.89 -1.26 -17.13
N ALA A 114 -3.32 -1.79 -16.00
CA ALA A 114 -3.37 -1.04 -14.75
C ALA A 114 -1.97 -0.64 -14.26
N ALA A 115 -0.96 -1.49 -14.45
CA ALA A 115 0.43 -1.19 -14.14
C ALA A 115 0.97 -0.04 -15.00
N GLU A 116 0.67 -0.03 -16.30
CA GLU A 116 1.01 1.08 -17.20
C GLU A 116 0.33 2.39 -16.78
N ARG A 117 -0.97 2.34 -16.46
CA ARG A 117 -1.71 3.50 -15.95
C ARG A 117 -1.16 4.00 -14.63
N ALA A 118 -0.75 3.10 -13.73
CA ALA A 118 -0.16 3.46 -12.45
C ALA A 118 1.22 4.15 -12.64
N ARG A 119 2.02 3.68 -13.61
CA ARG A 119 3.30 4.31 -13.99
C ARG A 119 3.08 5.72 -14.54
N ALA A 120 2.09 5.90 -15.42
CA ALA A 120 1.69 7.22 -15.91
C ALA A 120 1.21 8.13 -14.75
N TYR A 121 0.35 7.60 -13.87
CA TYR A 121 -0.17 8.30 -12.70
C TYR A 121 0.95 8.85 -11.78
N ARG A 122 2.03 8.09 -11.58
CA ARG A 122 3.18 8.49 -10.75
C ARG A 122 4.12 9.47 -11.44
N THR A 123 4.16 9.49 -12.77
CA THR A 123 4.92 10.49 -13.52
C THR A 123 4.40 11.90 -13.21
N ASP A 124 3.07 12.05 -13.10
CA ASP A 124 2.42 13.31 -12.73
C ASP A 124 2.40 13.59 -11.21
N ARG A 125 2.67 12.56 -10.40
CA ARG A 125 2.60 12.60 -8.93
C ARG A 125 3.82 11.88 -8.36
N PRO A 126 5.03 12.45 -8.50
CA PRO A 126 6.23 11.82 -7.99
C PRO A 126 6.09 11.60 -6.48
N PRO A 127 6.81 10.60 -5.92
CA PRO A 127 6.77 10.32 -4.49
C PRO A 127 6.93 11.59 -3.67
N LYS A 128 6.17 11.72 -2.58
CA LYS A 128 6.25 12.88 -1.68
C LYS A 128 7.67 12.93 -1.08
N LEU A 129 8.56 13.70 -1.71
CA LEU A 129 9.94 13.88 -1.29
C LEU A 129 9.97 14.73 -0.03
N ARG A 130 10.06 14.05 1.12
CA ARG A 130 10.08 14.62 2.47
C ARG A 130 8.84 15.46 2.77
N TRP A 131 8.25 15.26 3.94
CA TRP A 131 7.33 16.24 4.47
C TRP A 131 8.17 17.49 4.77
N ILE A 132 8.25 18.43 3.83
CA ILE A 132 8.90 19.71 4.06
C ILE A 132 8.16 20.32 5.25
N ARG A 133 8.83 20.39 6.41
CA ARG A 133 8.34 21.12 7.57
C ARG A 133 8.06 22.53 7.09
N ARG A 134 6.79 22.86 6.91
CA ARG A 134 6.33 24.23 6.73
C ARG A 134 6.37 24.88 8.12
N GLY A 135 7.58 25.17 8.60
CA GLY A 135 7.89 25.84 9.85
C GLY A 135 9.27 26.43 9.69
N GLY A 136 9.34 27.76 9.72
CA GLY A 136 10.48 28.57 9.29
C GLY A 136 11.78 28.32 10.05
N GLU A 137 12.80 29.07 9.64
CA GLU A 137 14.23 29.01 9.99
C GLU A 137 14.56 29.12 11.49
N ASP A 138 13.58 29.02 12.40
CA ASP A 138 13.72 29.11 13.86
C ASP A 138 13.25 27.85 14.63
N ALA A 139 12.98 26.73 13.95
CA ALA A 139 12.71 25.47 14.66
C ALA A 139 14.00 24.92 15.30
N PRO A 140 14.02 24.59 16.60
CA PRO A 140 15.20 23.97 17.22
C PRO A 140 15.55 22.67 16.48
N PRO A 141 16.84 22.34 16.35
CA PRO A 141 17.29 21.21 15.54
C PRO A 141 16.61 19.93 16.04
N ASP A 142 16.11 19.13 15.09
CA ASP A 142 15.62 17.80 15.40
C ASP A 142 16.76 17.00 16.04
N PRO A 143 16.52 16.32 17.18
CA PRO A 143 17.53 15.46 17.75
C PRO A 143 17.87 14.36 16.72
N PRO A 144 19.16 14.00 16.57
CA PRO A 144 19.59 13.06 15.57
C PRO A 144 18.88 11.71 15.77
N GLY A 145 18.27 11.23 14.69
CA GLY A 145 17.44 10.04 14.69
C GLY A 145 18.18 8.81 15.23
N GLY A 146 17.54 8.14 16.18
CA GLY A 146 17.78 6.75 16.50
C GLY A 146 16.41 6.09 16.65
N LEU A 147 16.29 4.83 16.22
CA LEU A 147 15.16 3.95 16.54
C LEU A 147 15.06 3.81 18.06
N GLY A 148 14.44 4.80 18.71
CA GLY A 148 14.27 4.86 20.14
C GLY A 148 13.20 3.86 20.55
N VAL A 149 13.58 2.96 21.46
CA VAL A 149 12.66 2.10 22.21
C VAL A 149 11.48 2.95 22.67
N ARG A 150 10.27 2.61 22.21
CA ARG A 150 9.03 3.27 22.62
C ARG A 150 9.01 3.32 24.16
N PRO A 151 8.97 4.52 24.78
CA PRO A 151 8.80 4.62 26.23
C PRO A 151 7.54 3.84 26.61
N PRO A 152 7.51 3.10 27.73
CA PRO A 152 6.34 2.34 28.12
C PRO A 152 5.20 3.32 28.39
N GLY A 153 4.34 3.49 27.38
CA GLY A 153 3.10 4.22 27.52
C GLY A 153 2.16 3.44 28.45
N PRO A 154 1.23 4.14 29.12
CA PRO A 154 0.24 3.49 29.96
C PRO A 154 -0.50 2.41 29.14
N ARG A 155 -0.66 1.23 29.74
CA ARG A 155 -1.37 0.11 29.10
C ARG A 155 -2.79 0.56 28.75
N PRO A 156 -3.31 0.20 27.56
CA PRO A 156 -4.72 0.36 27.25
C PRO A 156 -5.57 -0.34 28.31
N HIS A 157 -6.57 0.35 28.85
CA HIS A 157 -7.54 -0.26 29.78
C HIS A 157 -8.19 -1.49 29.10
N GLY A 158 -8.01 -2.67 29.69
CA GLY A 158 -8.60 -3.92 29.21
C GLY A 158 -7.62 -4.97 28.66
N ALA A 159 -6.30 -4.71 28.64
CA ALA A 159 -5.34 -5.74 28.24
C ALA A 159 -5.28 -6.90 29.26
N PRO A 160 -5.42 -8.17 28.83
CA PRO A 160 -5.34 -9.32 29.73
C PRO A 160 -3.95 -9.42 30.37
N ALA A 161 -3.91 -9.77 31.66
CA ALA A 161 -2.66 -9.94 32.39
C ALA A 161 -1.86 -11.12 31.82
N ARG A 162 -0.58 -10.91 31.51
CA ARG A 162 0.33 -12.01 31.16
C ARG A 162 0.45 -12.97 32.35
N PRO A 163 0.40 -14.30 32.12
CA PRO A 163 0.68 -15.28 33.18
C PRO A 163 2.14 -15.14 33.65
N ARG A 164 2.35 -15.24 34.97
CA ARG A 164 3.69 -15.23 35.58
C ARG A 164 4.41 -16.52 35.22
N SER A 165 5.51 -16.41 34.49
CA SER A 165 6.50 -17.48 34.34
C SER A 165 7.39 -17.53 35.59
N GLU A 166 7.35 -18.64 36.32
CA GLU A 166 8.28 -18.93 37.41
C GLU A 166 9.70 -19.23 36.85
N PRO A 167 10.77 -18.87 37.57
CA PRO A 167 12.12 -19.10 37.08
C PRO A 167 12.54 -20.57 37.31
N VAL A 168 12.93 -21.24 36.23
CA VAL A 168 13.58 -22.55 36.27
C VAL A 168 14.97 -22.39 36.88
N GLY A 169 15.12 -22.88 38.11
CA GLY A 169 16.40 -22.96 38.80
C GLY A 169 17.31 -24.01 38.17
N HIS A 170 18.44 -23.55 37.64
CA HIS A 170 19.56 -24.38 37.22
C HIS A 170 20.31 -24.87 38.48
N LYS A 171 20.48 -26.19 38.63
CA LYS A 171 21.43 -26.77 39.58
C LYS A 171 22.33 -27.73 38.82
N ASP A 172 23.55 -27.29 38.58
CA ASP A 172 24.70 -28.16 38.36
C ASP A 172 25.36 -28.44 39.71
N SER A 173 25.46 -29.72 40.07
CA SER A 173 26.56 -30.40 40.77
C SER A 173 26.09 -31.80 41.18
#